data_AF-A0A4V2B2D2-F1
#
_entry.id   AF-A0A4V2B2D2-F1
#
_cell.length_a   1.000
_cell.length_b   1.000
_cell.length_c   1.000
_cell.angle_alpha   90.00
_cell.angle_beta   90.00
_cell.angle_gamma   90.00
#
_symmetry.space_group_name_H-M   'P 1'
#
loop_
_entity.id
_entity.type
_entity.pdbx_description
1 polymer ?
#
loop_
_entity_poly.entity_id
_entity_poly.type
_entity_poly.pdbx_seq_one_letter_code
_entity_poly.pdbx_strand_id
1 'polypeptide(L)'
;MQQISIPDPFFAEATRRAKASGVSLERYVMDALRLHFEDEYDGPKATPELIATLRQADADIDAGKGLTMEQVRANLAANRTEWLQNHSR
;
A
#
# COMPACT_ATOMS: atom_id res chain seq x y z
N MET A 1 -11.91 -12.15 18.87
CA MET A 1 -10.46 -12.00 18.65
C MET A 1 -10.00 -13.23 17.89
N GLN A 2 -9.45 -13.07 16.68
CA GLN A 2 -8.82 -14.18 15.97
C GLN A 2 -7.37 -14.30 16.46
N GLN A 3 -6.97 -15.48 16.91
CA GLN A 3 -5.60 -15.74 17.35
C GLN A 3 -4.79 -16.23 16.17
N ILE A 4 -3.74 -15.49 15.79
CA ILE A 4 -2.82 -15.86 14.71
C ILE A 4 -1.54 -16.38 15.35
N SER A 5 -1.16 -17.61 15.02
CA SER A 5 0.12 -18.19 15.44
C SER A 5 1.12 -18.04 14.30
N ILE A 6 2.24 -17.37 14.57
CA ILE A 6 3.34 -17.17 13.63
C ILE A 6 4.61 -17.74 14.24
N PRO A 7 5.39 -18.57 13.51
CA PRO A 7 6.64 -19.11 14.01
C PRO A 7 7.63 -18.00 14.40
N ASP A 8 8.43 -18.24 15.45
CA ASP A 8 9.41 -17.31 16.02
C ASP A 8 10.27 -16.53 15.00
N PRO A 9 10.85 -17.14 13.94
CA PRO A 9 11.64 -16.38 12.97
C PRO A 9 10.79 -15.36 12.20
N PHE A 10 9.53 -15.66 11.89
CA PHE A 10 8.62 -14.74 11.24
C PHE A 10 8.12 -13.66 12.21
N PHE A 11 7.92 -14.00 13.48
CA PHE A 11 7.57 -13.05 14.52
C PHE A 11 8.70 -12.02 14.75
N ALA A 12 9.95 -12.47 14.82
CA ALA A 12 11.11 -11.58 14.96
C ALA A 12 11.25 -10.64 13.75
N GLU A 13 11.05 -11.17 12.54
CA GLU A 13 11.10 -10.37 11.31
C GLU A 13 9.96 -9.35 11.23
N ALA A 14 8.73 -9.76 11.55
CA ALA A 14 7.58 -8.86 11.60
C ALA A 14 7.78 -7.75 12.65
N THR A 15 8.33 -8.09 13.82
CA THR A 15 8.66 -7.11 14.87
C THR A 15 9.71 -6.11 14.40
N ARG A 16 10.77 -6.59 13.73
CA ARG A 16 11.82 -5.74 13.16
C ARG A 16 11.26 -4.75 12.13
N ARG A 17 10.40 -5.23 11.23
CA ARG A 17 9.79 -4.39 10.17
C ARG A 17 8.75 -3.43 10.72
N ALA A 18 7.94 -3.85 11.69
CA ALA A 18 7.00 -2.97 12.37
C ALA A 18 7.72 -1.78 13.04
N LYS A 19 8.84 -2.07 13.73
CA LYS A 19 9.70 -1.04 14.32
C LYS A 19 10.30 -0.10 13.27
N ALA A 20 10.82 -0.64 12.16
CA ALA A 20 11.36 0.17 11.06
C ALA A 20 10.30 1.08 10.42
N SER A 21 9.05 0.62 10.40
CA SER A 21 7.90 1.36 9.86
C SER A 21 7.23 2.28 10.88
N GLY A 22 7.74 2.36 12.11
CA GLY A 22 7.21 3.21 13.17
C GLY A 22 5.82 2.82 13.69
N VAL A 23 5.41 1.55 13.61
CA VAL A 23 4.06 1.11 14.03
C VAL A 23 4.06 -0.09 14.96
N SER A 24 2.89 -0.34 15.56
CA SER A 24 2.65 -1.56 16.32
C SER A 24 2.77 -2.80 15.42
N LEU A 25 3.21 -3.89 16.04
CA LEU A 25 3.31 -5.19 15.37
C LEU A 25 1.95 -5.65 14.83
N GLU A 26 0.89 -5.49 15.61
CA GLU A 26 -0.47 -5.85 15.20
C GLU A 26 -0.89 -5.12 13.93
N ARG A 27 -0.66 -3.80 13.86
CA ARG A 27 -1.03 -3.03 12.68
C ARG A 27 -0.20 -3.42 11.46
N TYR A 28 1.10 -3.64 11.65
CA TYR A 28 1.97 -4.12 10.58
C TYR A 28 1.51 -5.47 10.01
N VAL A 29 1.17 -6.43 10.88
CA VAL A 29 0.68 -7.76 10.46
C VAL A 29 -0.65 -7.64 9.74
N MET A 30 -1.55 -6.76 10.18
CA MET A 30 -2.83 -6.54 9.51
C MET A 30 -2.68 -5.90 8.13
N ASP A 31 -1.83 -4.88 7.99
CA ASP A 31 -1.55 -4.26 6.70
C ASP A 31 -0.90 -5.28 5.74
N ALA A 32 0.00 -6.13 6.25
CA ALA A 32 0.64 -7.19 5.46
C ALA A 32 -0.34 -8.30 5.02
N LEU A 33 -1.26 -8.71 5.89
CA LEU A 33 -2.30 -9.67 5.55
C LEU A 33 -3.30 -9.09 4.56
N ARG A 34 -3.70 -7.82 4.73
CA ARG A 34 -4.55 -7.11 3.78
C ARG A 34 -3.91 -7.13 2.39
N LEU A 35 -2.61 -6.81 2.28
CA LEU A 35 -1.88 -6.89 1.01
C LEU A 35 -1.84 -8.31 0.43
N HIS A 36 -1.71 -9.33 1.28
CA HIS A 36 -1.72 -10.73 0.84
C HIS A 36 -3.10 -11.19 0.35
N PHE A 37 -4.18 -10.64 0.89
CA PHE A 37 -5.55 -10.98 0.51
C PHE A 37 -6.13 -10.09 -0.59
N GLU A 38 -5.60 -8.89 -0.80
CA GLU A 38 -6.10 -7.91 -1.79
C GLU A 38 -5.52 -8.08 -3.20
N ASP A 39 -4.44 -8.84 -3.44
CA ASP A 39 -4.07 -9.24 -4.81
C ASP A 39 -3.10 -10.45 -4.90
N GLU A 40 -3.08 -11.06 -6.08
CA GLU A 40 -2.42 -12.31 -6.55
C GLU A 40 -1.08 -12.71 -5.90
N TYR A 41 -0.73 -13.99 -6.02
CA TYR A 41 0.51 -14.61 -5.51
C TYR A 41 1.82 -13.84 -5.87
N ASP A 42 1.78 -12.95 -6.87
CA ASP A 42 2.87 -12.07 -7.34
C ASP A 42 2.68 -10.57 -7.02
N GLY A 43 1.74 -10.21 -6.14
CA GLY A 43 1.55 -8.84 -5.69
C GLY A 43 2.81 -8.23 -5.06
N PRO A 44 2.91 -6.88 -5.00
CA PRO A 44 4.07 -6.22 -4.44
C PRO A 44 4.27 -6.65 -2.98
N LYS A 45 5.49 -7.13 -2.67
CA LYS A 45 5.82 -7.58 -1.32
C LYS A 45 5.59 -6.45 -0.32
N ALA A 46 5.03 -6.79 0.84
CA ALA A 46 4.88 -5.84 1.94
C ALA A 46 6.25 -5.34 2.42
N THR A 47 6.64 -4.14 1.98
CA THR A 47 7.81 -3.41 2.47
C THR A 47 7.39 -2.29 3.42
N PRO A 48 8.28 -1.85 4.33
CA PRO A 48 8.03 -0.68 5.18
C PRO A 48 7.57 0.57 4.40
N GLU A 49 8.17 0.80 3.24
CA GLU A 49 7.90 1.97 2.39
C GLU A 49 6.51 1.88 1.75
N LEU A 50 6.13 0.70 1.25
CA LEU A 50 4.79 0.47 0.69
C LEU A 50 3.73 0.64 1.77
N ILE A 51 3.95 0.07 2.96
CA ILE A 51 3.04 0.19 4.09
C ILE A 51 2.89 1.66 4.52
N ALA A 52 3.99 2.42 4.59
CA ALA A 52 3.93 3.85 4.90
C ALA A 52 3.15 4.64 3.84
N THR A 53 3.33 4.30 2.56
CA THR A 53 2.62 4.92 1.44
C THR A 53 1.12 4.67 1.51
N LEU A 54 0.70 3.43 1.78
CA LEU A 54 -0.71 3.07 1.92
C LEU A 54 -1.37 3.80 3.10
N ARG A 55 -0.66 3.95 4.22
CA ARG A 55 -1.18 4.72 5.36
C ARG A 55 -1.35 6.19 5.05
N GLN A 56 -0.41 6.77 4.33
CA GLN A 56 -0.53 8.15 3.91
C GLN A 56 -1.74 8.31 2.97
N ALA A 57 -1.94 7.37 2.05
CA ALA A 57 -3.11 7.35 1.17
C ALA A 57 -4.43 7.21 1.95
N ASP A 58 -4.51 6.28 2.91
CA ASP A 58 -5.69 6.12 3.78
C ASP A 58 -5.97 7.44 4.55
N ALA A 59 -4.94 8.06 5.13
CA ALA A 59 -5.09 9.33 5.86
C ALA A 59 -5.51 10.49 4.94
N ASP A 60 -5.03 10.53 3.70
CA ASP A 60 -5.42 11.54 2.72
C ASP A 60 -6.87 11.35 2.25
N ILE A 61 -7.33 10.10 2.11
CA ILE A 61 -8.73 9.77 1.83
C ILE A 61 -9.62 10.23 2.99
N ASP A 62 -9.27 9.89 4.23
CA ASP A 62 -10.01 10.30 5.43
C ASP A 62 -10.05 11.83 5.60
N ALA A 63 -8.98 12.52 5.19
CA ALA A 63 -8.90 13.97 5.16
C ALA A 63 -9.67 14.61 3.97
N GLY A 64 -10.33 13.81 3.13
CA GLY A 64 -11.10 14.29 1.98
C GLY A 64 -10.24 14.77 0.81
N LYS A 65 -8.95 14.44 0.78
CA LYS A 65 -8.01 14.78 -0.32
C LYS A 65 -8.05 13.78 -1.48
N GLY A 66 -9.00 12.84 -1.47
CA GLY A 66 -9.24 11.93 -2.58
C GLY A 66 -9.63 12.67 -3.86
N LEU A 67 -9.30 12.10 -5.01
CA LEU A 67 -9.76 12.60 -6.30
C LEU A 67 -11.18 12.10 -6.59
N THR A 68 -12.00 12.95 -7.19
CA THR A 68 -13.27 12.50 -7.77
C THR A 68 -13.02 11.64 -9.02
N MET A 69 -13.95 10.77 -9.36
CA MET A 69 -13.84 9.96 -10.59
C MET A 69 -13.69 10.80 -11.85
N GLU A 70 -14.23 12.01 -11.87
CA GLU A 70 -14.05 12.96 -12.97
C GLU A 70 -12.60 13.47 -13.05
N GLN A 71 -12.01 13.84 -11.92
CA GLN A 71 -10.61 14.24 -11.83
C GLN A 71 -9.65 13.10 -12.19
N VAL A 72 -9.95 11.86 -11.78
CA VAL A 72 -9.18 10.67 -12.18
C VAL A 72 -9.20 10.50 -13.70
N ARG A 73 -10.37 10.62 -14.35
CA ARG A 73 -10.48 10.51 -15.81
C ARG A 73 -9.71 11.63 -16.53
N ALA A 74 -9.79 12.86 -16.03
CA ALA A 74 -9.05 13.99 -16.59
C ALA A 74 -7.54 13.78 -16.51
N ASN A 75 -7.02 13.33 -15.35
CA ASN A 75 -5.61 13.04 -15.17
C ASN A 75 -5.12 11.91 -16.08
N LEU A 76 -5.89 10.83 -16.22
CA LEU A 76 -5.53 9.73 -17.13
C LEU A 76 -5.51 10.19 -18.60
N ALA A 77 -6.46 11.03 -19.02
CA ALA A 77 -6.50 11.57 -20.37
C ALA A 77 -5.30 12.50 -20.65
N ALA A 78 -4.92 13.33 -19.67
CA ALA A 78 -3.75 14.19 -19.76
C ALA A 78 -2.46 13.37 -19.87
N ASN A 79 -2.25 12.41 -18.97
CA ASN A 79 -1.08 11.53 -18.98
C ASN A 79 -0.98 10.71 -20.28
N ARG A 80 -2.12 10.24 -20.80
CA ARG A 80 -2.15 9.53 -22.09
C ARG A 80 -1.73 10.44 -23.24
N THR A 81 -2.22 11.68 -23.27
CA THR A 81 -1.85 12.67 -24.29
C THR A 81 -0.36 12.98 -24.24
N GLU A 82 0.18 13.21 -23.05
CA GLU A 82 1.61 13.45 -22.84
C GLU A 82 2.46 12.25 -23.28
N TRP A 83 2.05 11.03 -22.91
CA TRP A 83 2.75 9.82 -23.33
C TRP A 83 2.76 9.68 -24.86
N LEU A 84 1.60 9.87 -25.52
CA LEU A 84 1.48 9.81 -26.97
C LEU A 84 2.34 10.87 -27.67
N GLN A 85 2.44 12.09 -27.15
CA GLN A 85 3.28 13.15 -27.71
C GLN A 85 4.78 12.83 -27.57
N ASN A 86 5.18 12.23 -26.44
CA ASN A 86 6.57 11.90 -26.17
C ASN A 86 7.04 10.57 -26.80
N HIS A 87 6.11 9.69 -27.18
CA HIS A 87 6.39 8.35 -27.71
C HIS A 87 5.78 8.11 -29.10
N SER A 88 5.35 9.16 -29.81
CA SER A 88 5.03 9.06 -31.23
C SER A 88 6.31 9.05 -32.07
N ARG A 89 6.84 7.84 -32.30
CA ARG A 89 7.75 7.52 -33.41
C ARG A 89 7.34 6.20 -34.03
#